data_AF-A0A2T4S4S2-F1
#
_entry.id   AF-A0A2T4S4S2-F1
#
_cell.length_a   1.000
_cell.length_b   1.000
_cell.length_c   1.000
_cell.angle_alpha   90.00
_cell.angle_beta   90.00
_cell.angle_gamma   90.00
#
_symmetry.space_group_name_H-M   'P 1'
#
loop_
_entity.id
_entity.type
_entity.pdbx_description
1 polymer ?
#
loop_
_entity_poly.entity_id
_entity_poly.type
_entity_poly.pdbx_seq_one_letter_code
_entity_poly.pdbx_strand_id
1 'polypeptide(L)'
;NLTDGLDGLATGLSIIAFSMYAIMSFMLGNHAVGTFCIIMVFALLGFLFYNVNPAKVFMGDTGSLALGGIIATVSIMLNAEISLLFIGFVFVAETLSVILQVASFKLTGKRIFKMSPLHQHFELCGWNEWKVVTVFWITGLITGLIGLW
;
A
#
# COMPACT_ATOMS: atom_id res chain seq x y z
N ASN A 1 -4.10 -2.17 6.26
CA ASN A 1 -4.97 -3.27 6.67
C ASN A 1 -5.67 -3.96 5.50
N LEU A 2 -6.61 -3.31 4.79
CA LEU A 2 -7.38 -3.97 3.71
C LEU A 2 -6.53 -4.61 2.60
N THR A 3 -5.36 -4.06 2.33
CA THR A 3 -4.41 -4.53 1.31
C THR A 3 -3.52 -5.70 1.78
N ASP A 4 -3.57 -6.05 3.07
CA ASP A 4 -2.81 -7.17 3.67
C ASP A 4 -3.57 -8.50 3.50
N GLY A 5 -3.99 -8.78 2.27
CA GLY A 5 -4.76 -9.98 1.90
C GLY A 5 -4.00 -10.98 1.02
N LEU A 6 -2.82 -10.59 0.51
CA LEU A 6 -1.92 -11.43 -0.29
C LEU A 6 -0.48 -11.32 0.20
N ASP A 7 0.27 -12.39 0.01
CA ASP A 7 1.65 -12.53 0.49
C ASP A 7 2.56 -11.48 -0.16
N GLY A 8 3.19 -10.64 0.67
CA GLY A 8 4.09 -9.58 0.21
C GLY A 8 3.40 -8.32 -0.33
N LEU A 9 2.09 -8.31 -0.56
CA LEU A 9 1.41 -7.19 -1.22
C LEU A 9 1.53 -5.89 -0.41
N ALA A 10 1.04 -5.90 0.83
CA ALA A 10 1.06 -4.73 1.71
C ALA A 10 2.50 -4.31 2.07
N THR A 11 3.38 -5.28 2.33
CA THR A 11 4.79 -5.04 2.66
C THR A 11 5.53 -4.34 1.52
N GLY A 12 5.41 -4.85 0.28
CA GLY A 12 6.08 -4.27 -0.88
C GLY A 12 5.57 -2.87 -1.23
N LEU A 13 4.25 -2.66 -1.17
CA LEU A 13 3.67 -1.33 -1.36
C LEU A 13 4.15 -0.33 -0.29
N SER A 14 4.30 -0.79 0.96
CA SER A 14 4.81 0.04 2.05
C SER A 14 6.28 0.42 1.84
N ILE A 15 7.12 -0.52 1.39
CA ILE A 15 8.51 -0.25 1.02
C ILE A 15 8.60 0.84 -0.05
N ILE A 16 7.77 0.74 -1.09
CA ILE A 16 7.69 1.76 -2.16
C ILE A 16 7.27 3.11 -1.56
N ALA A 17 6.21 3.14 -0.76
CA ALA A 17 5.72 4.38 -0.15
C ALA A 17 6.78 5.05 0.74
N PHE A 18 7.44 4.30 1.62
CA PHE A 18 8.50 4.84 2.47
C PHE A 18 9.72 5.29 1.67
N SER A 19 10.03 4.63 0.55
CA SER A 19 11.12 5.05 -0.33
C SER A 19 10.80 6.39 -1.01
N MET A 20 9.57 6.60 -1.48
CA MET A 20 9.14 7.89 -2.05
C MET A 20 9.16 8.99 -1.00
N TYR A 21 8.63 8.73 0.21
CA TYR A 21 8.68 9.71 1.28
C TYR A 21 10.10 9.99 1.78
N ALA A 22 11.01 9.02 1.75
CA ALA A 22 12.42 9.25 2.05
C ALA A 22 13.01 10.26 1.07
N ILE A 23 12.85 10.02 -0.24
CA ILE A 23 13.34 10.91 -1.30
C ILE A 23 12.76 12.33 -1.13
N MET A 24 11.44 12.44 -1.00
CA MET A 24 10.75 13.72 -0.79
C MET A 24 11.27 14.44 0.46
N SER A 25 11.45 13.72 1.57
CA SER A 25 11.94 14.29 2.82
C SER A 25 13.35 14.88 2.68
N PHE A 26 14.24 14.20 1.93
CA PHE A 26 15.57 14.74 1.63
C PHE A 26 15.52 15.96 0.71
N MET A 27 14.62 15.99 -0.27
CA MET A 27 14.41 17.15 -1.15
C MET A 27 13.90 18.37 -0.36
N LEU A 28 13.05 18.16 0.64
CA LEU A 28 12.52 19.20 1.53
C LEU A 28 13.49 19.60 2.66
N GLY A 29 14.67 18.98 2.75
CA GLY A 29 15.67 19.26 3.79
C GLY A 29 15.35 18.68 5.17
N ASN A 30 14.32 17.85 5.31
CA ASN A 30 13.98 17.19 6.57
C ASN A 30 14.71 15.84 6.69
N HIS A 31 15.96 15.87 7.11
CA HIS A 31 16.80 14.67 7.20
C HIS A 31 16.33 13.66 8.25
N ALA A 32 15.68 14.11 9.33
CA ALA A 32 15.22 13.23 10.40
C ALA A 32 14.10 12.28 9.90
N VAL A 33 13.09 12.84 9.24
CA VAL A 33 11.99 12.05 8.66
C VAL A 33 12.50 11.15 7.53
N GLY A 34 13.42 11.64 6.69
CA GLY A 34 14.02 10.86 5.61
C GLY A 34 14.80 9.65 6.12
N THR A 35 15.60 9.84 7.18
CA THR A 35 16.36 8.75 7.82
C THR A 35 15.42 7.72 8.45
N PHE A 36 14.35 8.17 9.11
CA PHE A 36 13.33 7.28 9.65
C PHE A 36 12.66 6.43 8.55
N CYS A 37 12.29 7.05 7.41
CA CYS A 37 11.72 6.32 6.28
C CYS A 37 12.68 5.27 5.72
N ILE A 38 13.98 5.57 5.63
CA ILE A 38 15.00 4.59 5.22
C ILE A 38 15.06 3.41 6.19
N ILE A 39 15.04 3.65 7.51
CA ILE A 39 15.03 2.58 8.51
C ILE A 39 13.81 1.68 8.31
N MET A 40 12.64 2.26 8.07
CA MET A 40 11.41 1.51 7.78
C MET A 40 11.54 0.65 6.51
N VAL A 41 12.14 1.18 5.45
CA VAL A 41 12.41 0.42 4.21
C VAL A 41 13.23 -0.83 4.51
N PHE A 42 14.34 -0.71 5.25
CA PHE A 42 15.20 -1.85 5.56
C PHE A 42 14.55 -2.85 6.52
N ALA A 43 13.79 -2.38 7.51
CA ALA A 43 13.02 -3.25 8.39
C ALA A 43 11.99 -4.08 7.60
N LEU A 44 11.30 -3.45 6.65
CA LEU A 44 10.32 -4.11 5.80
C LEU A 44 10.96 -5.03 4.76
N LEU A 45 12.13 -4.71 4.23
CA LEU A 45 12.88 -5.62 3.36
C LEU A 45 13.28 -6.90 4.12
N GLY A 46 13.70 -6.77 5.38
CA GLY A 46 13.96 -7.92 6.25
C GLY A 46 12.69 -8.76 6.50
N PHE A 47 11.54 -8.10 6.72
CA PHE A 47 10.26 -8.78 6.88
C PHE A 47 9.76 -9.44 5.59
N LEU A 48 9.91 -8.77 4.44
CA LEU A 48 9.45 -9.23 3.13
C LEU A 48 10.03 -10.60 2.78
N PHE A 49 11.29 -10.86 3.15
CA PHE A 49 11.91 -12.19 2.95
C PHE A 49 11.12 -13.35 3.59
N TYR A 50 10.42 -13.10 4.69
CA TYR A 50 9.57 -14.09 5.37
C TYR A 50 8.09 -14.01 4.98
N ASN A 51 7.69 -12.94 4.30
CA ASN A 51 6.31 -12.63 3.93
C ASN A 51 6.02 -12.84 2.43
N VAL A 52 7.05 -13.02 1.59
CA VAL A 52 6.90 -13.39 0.18
C VAL A 52 6.34 -14.81 0.05
N ASN A 53 5.46 -15.00 -0.93
CA ASN A 53 4.79 -16.28 -1.18
C ASN A 53 5.81 -17.44 -1.37
N PRO A 54 5.68 -18.55 -0.62
CA PRO A 54 4.66 -18.81 0.41
C PRO A 54 5.03 -18.16 1.75
N ALA A 55 4.15 -17.33 2.31
CA ALA A 55 4.43 -16.59 3.54
C ALA A 55 4.62 -17.52 4.75
N LYS A 56 5.67 -17.25 5.51
CA LYS A 56 5.96 -17.90 6.80
C LYS A 56 5.49 -17.05 7.98
N VAL A 57 5.45 -15.73 7.79
CA VAL A 57 5.03 -14.76 8.79
C VAL A 57 4.03 -13.80 8.15
N PHE A 58 2.85 -13.70 8.76
CA PHE A 58 1.83 -12.73 8.38
C PHE A 58 2.03 -11.42 9.14
N MET A 59 1.74 -10.31 8.46
CA MET A 59 1.90 -8.98 9.02
C MET A 59 0.85 -8.70 10.11
N GLY A 60 -0.41 -9.05 9.83
CA GLY A 60 -1.52 -8.93 10.75
C GLY A 60 -1.92 -7.48 11.03
N ASP A 61 -3.00 -7.30 11.81
CA ASP A 61 -3.55 -5.98 12.12
C ASP A 61 -2.53 -5.06 12.81
N THR A 62 -1.68 -5.62 13.68
CA THR A 62 -0.64 -4.87 14.40
C THR A 62 0.31 -4.17 13.44
N GLY A 63 0.83 -4.89 12.45
CA GLY A 63 1.74 -4.31 11.46
C GLY A 63 1.00 -3.41 10.48
N SER A 64 -0.13 -3.89 9.95
CA SER A 64 -0.81 -3.23 8.83
C SER A 64 -1.50 -1.91 9.21
N LEU A 65 -1.95 -1.76 10.48
CA LEU A 65 -2.46 -0.50 11.02
C LEU A 65 -1.31 0.43 11.39
N ALA A 66 -0.25 -0.08 12.01
CA ALA A 66 0.92 0.71 12.36
C ALA A 66 1.56 1.35 11.11
N LEU A 67 1.81 0.59 10.04
CA LEU A 67 2.37 1.14 8.82
C LEU A 67 1.48 2.21 8.18
N GLY A 68 0.16 1.97 8.13
CA GLY A 68 -0.78 2.97 7.61
C GLY A 68 -0.74 4.28 8.39
N GLY A 69 -0.73 4.19 9.73
CA GLY A 69 -0.63 5.36 10.60
C GLY A 69 0.69 6.09 10.45
N ILE A 70 1.80 5.36 10.33
CA ILE A 70 3.13 5.96 10.13
C ILE A 70 3.20 6.68 8.78
N ILE A 71 2.74 6.06 7.68
CA ILE A 71 2.78 6.69 6.35
C ILE A 71 1.95 7.99 6.35
N ALA A 72 0.76 7.99 6.97
CA ALA A 72 -0.06 9.19 7.11
C ALA A 72 0.61 10.26 7.99
N THR A 73 1.28 9.85 9.07
CA THR A 73 2.02 10.78 9.94
C THR A 73 3.17 11.44 9.19
N VAL A 74 3.94 10.66 8.43
CA VAL A 74 5.05 11.17 7.60
C VAL A 74 4.54 12.19 6.58
N SER A 75 3.41 11.92 5.90
CA SER A 75 2.87 12.88 4.93
C SER A 75 2.45 14.20 5.58
N ILE A 76 1.88 14.16 6.78
CA ILE A 76 1.50 15.36 7.54
C ILE A 76 2.75 16.12 8.01
N MET A 77 3.77 15.41 8.53
CA MET A 77 5.02 16.04 8.98
C MET A 77 5.78 16.75 7.85
N LEU A 78 5.65 16.27 6.61
CA LEU A 78 6.25 16.89 5.43
C LEU A 78 5.35 17.99 4.81
N ASN A 79 4.16 18.24 5.38
CA ASN A 79 3.12 19.09 4.80
C ASN A 79 2.75 18.69 3.35
N ALA A 80 2.88 17.40 3.03
CA ALA A 80 2.63 16.81 1.72
C ALA A 80 1.43 15.85 1.79
N GLU A 81 0.30 16.33 2.30
CA GLU A 81 -0.87 15.48 2.54
C GLU A 81 -1.47 14.95 1.22
N ILE A 82 -1.45 15.79 0.18
CA ILE A 82 -1.99 15.43 -1.14
C ILE A 82 -1.13 14.36 -1.82
N SER A 83 0.19 14.31 -1.55
CA SER A 83 1.05 13.28 -2.13
C SER A 83 0.66 11.88 -1.66
N LEU A 84 0.00 11.75 -0.50
CA LEU A 84 -0.49 10.47 0.01
C LEU A 84 -1.50 9.81 -0.95
N LEU A 85 -2.29 10.59 -1.68
CA LEU A 85 -3.23 10.04 -2.66
C LEU A 85 -2.53 9.37 -3.85
N PHE A 86 -1.33 9.84 -4.20
CA PHE A 86 -0.54 9.31 -5.31
C PHE A 86 0.45 8.22 -4.86
N ILE A 87 1.21 8.49 -3.79
CA ILE A 87 2.16 7.54 -3.20
C ILE A 87 1.43 6.34 -2.60
N GLY A 88 0.29 6.57 -1.94
CA GLY A 88 -0.57 5.54 -1.38
C GLY A 88 -1.70 5.10 -2.31
N PHE A 89 -1.64 5.41 -3.62
CA PHE A 89 -2.76 5.20 -4.56
C PHE A 89 -3.36 3.80 -4.49
N VAL A 90 -2.54 2.76 -4.44
CA VAL A 90 -3.02 1.38 -4.37
C VAL A 90 -3.80 1.11 -3.08
N PHE A 91 -3.34 1.63 -1.94
CA PHE A 91 -4.06 1.53 -0.66
C PHE A 91 -5.41 2.27 -0.70
N VAL A 92 -5.43 3.44 -1.34
CA VAL A 92 -6.63 4.25 -1.53
C VAL A 92 -7.62 3.55 -2.45
N ALA A 93 -7.15 2.99 -3.58
CA ALA A 93 -7.97 2.24 -4.53
C ALA A 93 -8.58 0.98 -3.90
N GLU A 94 -7.80 0.24 -3.12
CA GLU A 94 -8.24 -0.91 -2.35
C GLU A 94 -9.37 -0.52 -1.38
N THR A 95 -9.19 0.56 -0.62
CA THR A 95 -10.19 1.06 0.32
C THR A 95 -11.46 1.54 -0.39
N LEU A 96 -11.30 2.30 -1.49
CA LEU A 96 -12.40 2.76 -2.34
C LEU A 96 -13.20 1.60 -2.90
N SER A 97 -12.54 0.51 -3.30
CA SER A 97 -13.22 -0.66 -3.84
C SER A 97 -14.20 -1.28 -2.84
N VAL A 98 -13.80 -1.36 -1.56
CA VAL A 98 -14.65 -1.88 -0.48
C VAL A 98 -15.81 -0.92 -0.23
N ILE A 99 -15.55 0.39 -0.16
CA ILE A 99 -16.59 1.40 0.06
C ILE A 99 -17.64 1.35 -1.07
N LEU A 100 -17.19 1.32 -2.34
CA LEU A 100 -18.07 1.24 -3.51
C LEU A 100 -18.86 -0.06 -3.54
N GLN A 101 -18.23 -1.20 -3.22
CA GLN A 101 -18.91 -2.49 -3.18
C GLN A 101 -20.00 -2.53 -2.12
N VAL A 102 -19.70 -2.07 -0.90
CA VAL A 102 -20.67 -2.02 0.21
C VAL A 102 -21.80 -1.04 -0.12
N ALA A 103 -21.49 0.14 -0.67
CA ALA A 103 -22.49 1.11 -1.07
C ALA A 103 -23.44 0.55 -2.15
N SER A 104 -22.89 -0.09 -3.20
CA SER A 104 -23.68 -0.70 -4.26
C SER A 104 -24.58 -1.82 -3.76
N PHE A 105 -24.05 -2.69 -2.91
CA PHE A 105 -24.83 -3.80 -2.36
C PHE A 105 -25.97 -3.30 -1.46
N LYS A 106 -25.75 -2.23 -0.68
CA LYS A 106 -26.79 -1.61 0.15
C LYS A 106 -27.85 -0.86 -0.67
N LEU A 107 -27.47 -0.20 -1.76
CA LEU A 107 -28.38 0.63 -2.57
C LEU A 107 -29.13 -0.16 -3.65
N THR A 108 -28.44 -1.06 -4.34
CA THR A 108 -28.98 -1.75 -5.53
C THR A 108 -29.11 -3.26 -5.36
N GLY A 109 -28.56 -3.83 -4.28
CA GLY A 109 -28.47 -5.29 -4.08
C GLY A 109 -27.48 -5.99 -5.01
N LYS A 110 -26.79 -5.26 -5.89
CA LYS A 110 -25.85 -5.81 -6.89
C LYS A 110 -24.41 -5.51 -6.52
N ARG A 111 -23.53 -6.48 -6.78
CA ARG A 111 -22.07 -6.38 -6.61
C ARG A 111 -21.47 -5.71 -7.84
N ILE A 112 -20.53 -4.77 -7.65
CA ILE A 112 -19.78 -4.11 -8.75
C ILE A 112 -18.58 -4.99 -9.13
N PHE A 113 -17.80 -5.39 -8.12
CA PHE A 113 -16.68 -6.30 -8.27
C PHE A 113 -17.11 -7.73 -7.93
N LYS A 114 -16.43 -8.73 -8.52
CA LYS A 114 -16.64 -10.15 -8.17
C LYS A 114 -16.49 -10.40 -6.67
N MET A 115 -15.47 -9.78 -6.07
CA MET A 115 -15.20 -9.74 -4.64
C MET A 115 -14.42 -8.44 -4.34
N SER A 116 -14.43 -7.98 -3.10
CA SER A 116 -13.65 -6.82 -2.66
C SER A 116 -12.89 -7.20 -1.40
N PRO A 117 -11.62 -6.80 -1.27
CA PRO A 117 -10.94 -5.72 -2.01
C PRO A 117 -10.47 -6.05 -3.45
N LEU A 118 -9.88 -5.08 -4.16
CA LEU A 118 -9.54 -5.18 -5.60
C LEU A 118 -8.61 -6.36 -5.93
N HIS A 119 -7.64 -6.67 -5.08
CA HIS A 119 -6.75 -7.81 -5.32
C HIS A 119 -7.52 -9.14 -5.45
N GLN A 120 -8.54 -9.37 -4.61
CA GLN A 120 -9.41 -10.56 -4.69
C GLN A 120 -10.26 -10.58 -5.97
N HIS A 121 -10.65 -9.41 -6.47
CA HIS A 121 -11.34 -9.32 -7.76
C HIS A 121 -10.47 -9.85 -8.91
N PHE A 122 -9.17 -9.50 -8.92
CA PHE A 122 -8.25 -9.97 -9.95
C PHE A 122 -7.94 -11.47 -9.83
N GLU A 123 -7.82 -12.00 -8.61
CA GLU A 123 -7.68 -13.45 -8.40
C GLU A 123 -8.88 -14.23 -8.96
N LEU A 124 -10.12 -13.78 -8.69
CA LEU A 124 -11.34 -14.37 -9.26
C LEU A 124 -11.50 -14.13 -10.77
N CYS A 125 -10.67 -13.28 -11.36
CA CYS A 125 -10.53 -13.14 -12.82
C CYS A 125 -9.47 -14.09 -13.40
N GLY A 126 -8.89 -14.98 -12.59
CA GLY A 126 -7.94 -16.00 -13.02
C GLY A 126 -6.49 -15.52 -13.00
N TRP A 127 -6.18 -14.42 -12.30
CA TRP A 127 -4.79 -14.00 -12.14
C TRP A 127 -4.14 -14.80 -11.01
N ASN A 128 -2.90 -15.22 -11.24
CA ASN A 128 -2.07 -15.80 -10.19
C ASN A 128 -1.71 -14.70 -9.16
N GLU A 129 -1.61 -15.06 -7.88
CA GLU A 129 -1.28 -14.14 -6.78
C GLU A 129 -0.01 -13.33 -7.09
N TRP A 130 1.07 -14.01 -7.53
CA TRP A 130 2.31 -13.37 -7.96
C TRP A 130 2.11 -12.29 -9.03
N LYS A 131 1.19 -12.51 -9.96
CA LYS A 131 0.86 -11.54 -11.01
C LYS A 131 0.16 -10.33 -10.42
N VAL A 132 -0.80 -10.53 -9.51
CA VAL A 132 -1.51 -9.44 -8.84
C VAL A 132 -0.54 -8.59 -8.02
N VAL A 133 0.29 -9.23 -7.19
CA VAL A 133 1.30 -8.56 -6.36
C VAL A 133 2.26 -7.71 -7.21
N THR A 134 2.81 -8.30 -8.27
CA THR A 134 3.77 -7.61 -9.15
C THR A 134 3.13 -6.41 -9.86
N VAL A 135 1.91 -6.56 -10.39
CA VAL A 135 1.20 -5.46 -11.08
C VAL A 135 0.89 -4.33 -10.09
N PHE A 136 0.49 -4.66 -8.86
CA PHE A 136 0.18 -3.66 -7.85
C PHE A 136 1.43 -2.92 -7.39
N TRP A 137 2.57 -3.62 -7.23
CA TRP A 137 3.85 -2.99 -6.94
C TRP A 137 4.30 -2.04 -8.07
N ILE A 138 4.22 -2.47 -9.33
CA ILE A 138 4.55 -1.62 -10.48
C ILE A 138 3.63 -0.39 -10.53
N THR A 139 2.33 -0.58 -10.31
CA THR A 139 1.37 0.52 -10.27
C THR A 139 1.70 1.51 -9.16
N GLY A 140 1.96 1.01 -7.94
CA GLY A 140 2.35 1.84 -6.80
C GLY A 140 3.68 2.58 -7.01
N LEU A 141 4.64 1.96 -7.70
CA LEU A 141 5.90 2.60 -8.04
C LEU A 141 5.69 3.75 -9.05
N ILE A 142 4.90 3.52 -10.11
CA ILE A 142 4.60 4.55 -11.11
C ILE A 142 3.83 5.72 -10.48
N THR A 143 2.77 5.45 -9.72
CA THR A 143 1.99 6.52 -9.08
C THR A 143 2.77 7.21 -7.98
N GLY A 144 3.64 6.48 -7.28
CA GLY A 144 4.54 7.05 -6.27
C GLY A 144 5.56 8.02 -6.87
N LEU A 145 6.13 7.71 -8.03
CA LEU A 145 7.02 8.64 -8.75
C LEU A 145 6.30 9.91 -9.19
N ILE A 146 5.02 9.81 -9.60
CA ILE A 146 4.20 10.99 -9.91
C ILE A 146 3.96 11.81 -8.65
N GLY A 147 3.69 11.16 -7.51
CA GLY A 147 3.44 11.81 -6.23
C GLY A 147 4.66 12.48 -5.58
N LEU A 148 5.87 12.31 -6.13
CA LEU A 148 7.06 13.02 -5.68
C LEU A 148 7.09 14.51 -6.08
N TRP A 149 6.32 14.88 -7.11
CA TRP A 149 6.37 16.20 -7.75
C TRP A 149 5.15 17.05 -7.45
#